data_AF-A0A1H5QLX8-F1
#
_entry.id   AF-A0A1H5QLX8-F1
#
_cell.length_a   1.000
_cell.length_b   1.000
_cell.length_c   1.000
_cell.angle_alpha   90.00
_cell.angle_beta   90.00
_cell.angle_gamma   90.00
#
_symmetry.space_group_name_H-M   'P 1'
#
loop_
_entity.id
_entity.type
_entity.pdbx_description
1 polymer ?
#
loop_
_entity_poly.entity_id
_entity_poly.type
_entity_poly.pdbx_seq_one_letter_code
_entity_poly.pdbx_strand_id
1 'polypeptide(L)'
;MSPVEPFLVHIRCDTDGYTHAVTEDEFAAGRHDGRFRAVCGHVVLAAPMIEAPGRFDPVCRVVLRDAPEPSVPRQERRRSRWRTRR
;
A
#
# COMPACT_ATOMS: atom_id res chain seq x y z
N MET A 1 3.00 -10.54 16.75
CA MET A 1 2.31 -9.41 16.08
C MET A 1 2.00 -9.87 14.67
N SER A 2 0.74 -9.86 14.26
CA SER A 2 0.38 -10.16 12.86
C SER A 2 1.06 -9.16 11.93
N PRO A 3 1.47 -9.55 10.70
CA PRO A 3 1.92 -8.58 9.72
C PRO A 3 0.75 -7.64 9.41
N VAL A 4 0.92 -6.35 9.72
CA VAL A 4 -0.03 -5.31 9.36
C VAL A 4 0.21 -5.02 7.88
N GLU A 5 -0.84 -5.08 7.06
CA GLU A 5 -0.72 -4.64 5.67
C GLU A 5 -0.18 -3.21 5.65
N PRO A 6 0.83 -2.91 4.82
CA PRO A 6 1.41 -1.57 4.79
C PRO A 6 0.33 -0.57 4.42
N PHE A 7 0.14 0.45 5.26
CA PHE A 7 -0.75 1.56 4.95
C PHE A 7 -0.10 2.39 3.82
N LEU A 8 -0.85 2.61 2.75
CA LEU A 8 -0.40 3.34 1.57
C LEU A 8 -1.16 4.65 1.43
N VAL A 9 -0.41 5.71 1.14
CA VAL A 9 -0.95 7.02 0.77
C VAL A 9 -0.87 7.17 -0.74
N HIS A 10 -1.99 7.50 -1.37
CA HIS A 10 -2.05 7.73 -2.81
C HIS A 10 -1.96 9.23 -3.11
N ILE A 11 -0.96 9.62 -3.88
CA ILE A 11 -0.67 11.03 -4.15
C ILE A 11 -0.58 11.23 -5.67
N ARG A 12 -1.36 12.20 -6.18
CA ARG A 12 -1.23 12.66 -7.57
C ARG A 12 0.05 13.48 -7.70
N CYS A 13 0.88 13.14 -8.67
CA CYS A 13 2.05 13.93 -9.01
C CYS A 13 1.68 15.08 -9.94
N ASP A 14 2.15 16.28 -9.62
CA ASP A 14 1.92 17.48 -10.43
C ASP A 14 2.64 17.43 -11.78
N THR A 15 3.79 16.77 -11.84
CA THR A 15 4.67 16.75 -13.01
C THR A 15 4.26 15.72 -14.07
N ASP A 16 3.78 14.55 -13.66
CA ASP A 16 3.40 13.46 -14.59
C ASP A 16 1.89 13.20 -14.65
N GLY A 17 1.11 13.77 -13.74
CA GLY A 17 -0.35 13.63 -13.68
C GLY A 17 -0.85 12.25 -13.22
N TYR A 18 0.03 11.31 -12.89
CA TYR A 18 -0.32 10.00 -12.34
C TYR A 18 -0.50 10.05 -10.82
N THR A 19 -1.30 9.13 -10.31
CA THR A 19 -1.40 8.85 -8.89
C THR A 19 -0.44 7.72 -8.53
N HIS A 20 0.47 7.99 -7.61
CA HIS A 20 1.48 7.06 -7.12
C HIS A 20 1.16 6.61 -5.70
N ALA A 21 1.61 5.42 -5.34
CA ALA A 21 1.52 4.92 -3.97
C ALA A 21 2.82 5.22 -3.21
N VAL A 22 2.66 5.76 -2.01
CA VAL A 22 3.73 6.14 -1.08
C VAL A 22 3.49 5.38 0.22
N THR A 23 4.54 4.84 0.83
CA THR A 23 4.45 4.19 2.14
C THR A 23 4.23 5.24 3.23
N GLU A 24 3.69 4.84 4.38
CA GLU A 24 3.53 5.76 5.52
C GLU A 24 4.85 6.42 5.94
N ASP A 25 5.96 5.68 5.94
CA ASP A 25 7.29 6.18 6.32
C ASP A 25 7.79 7.26 5.34
N GLU A 26 7.71 6.99 4.03
CA GLU A 26 8.08 7.95 2.99
C GLU A 26 7.15 9.16 2.98
N PHE A 27 5.87 8.97 3.31
CA PHE A 27 4.92 10.07 3.47
C PHE A 27 5.31 10.97 4.65
N ALA A 28 5.62 10.37 5.80
CA ALA A 28 6.04 11.09 7.00
C ALA A 28 7.37 11.84 6.79
N ALA A 29 8.33 11.22 6.10
CA ALA A 29 9.61 11.83 5.78
C ALA A 29 9.47 13.03 4.83
N GLY A 30 8.64 12.89 3.78
CA GLY A 30 8.46 13.91 2.75
C GLY A 30 7.58 15.11 3.11
N ARG A 31 6.89 15.07 4.26
CA ARG A 31 5.84 16.04 4.62
C ARG A 31 6.29 17.49 4.69
N HIS A 32 7.57 17.75 5.01
CA HIS A 32 8.10 19.10 5.17
C HIS A 32 8.48 19.75 3.84
N ASP A 33 8.92 18.94 2.88
CA ASP A 33 9.37 19.42 1.57
C ASP A 33 8.29 19.29 0.48
N GLY A 34 7.19 18.57 0.77
CA GLY A 34 6.13 18.28 -0.19
C GLY A 34 6.56 17.33 -1.31
N ARG A 35 7.64 16.56 -1.09
CA ARG A 35 8.21 15.60 -2.03
C ARG A 35 8.21 14.22 -1.41
N PHE A 36 7.66 13.25 -2.12
CA PHE A 36 7.44 11.91 -1.57
C PHE A 36 8.03 10.85 -2.48
N ARG A 37 8.75 9.87 -1.94
CA ARG A 37 9.24 8.77 -2.75
C ARG A 37 8.17 7.69 -2.87
N ALA A 38 7.70 7.46 -4.08
CA ALA A 38 6.75 6.40 -4.37
C ALA A 38 7.40 5.02 -4.36
N VAL A 39 6.58 3.96 -4.25
CA VAL A 39 7.04 2.56 -4.31
C VAL A 39 7.66 2.19 -5.66
N CYS A 40 7.34 2.91 -6.73
CA CYS A 40 7.99 2.77 -8.04
C CYS A 40 9.35 3.49 -8.13
N GLY A 41 9.78 4.19 -7.08
CA GLY A 41 11.00 5.00 -7.02
C GLY A 41 10.85 6.44 -7.53
N HIS A 42 9.69 6.82 -8.07
CA HIS A 42 9.41 8.18 -8.52
C HIS A 42 9.35 9.16 -7.35
N VAL A 43 9.92 10.36 -7.52
CA VAL A 43 9.77 11.46 -6.54
C VAL A 43 8.54 12.27 -6.90
N VAL A 44 7.47 12.07 -6.14
CA VAL A 44 6.17 12.69 -6.33
C VAL A 44 6.19 14.10 -5.77
N LEU A 45 5.93 15.09 -6.63
CA LEU A 45 5.55 16.44 -6.21
C LEU A 45 4.04 16.46 -6.05
N ALA A 46 3.53 16.65 -4.82
CA ALA A 46 2.09 16.57 -4.59
C ALA A 46 1.34 17.67 -5.35
N ALA A 47 0.40 17.25 -6.19
CA ALA A 47 -0.53 18.16 -6.86
C ALA A 47 -1.49 18.82 -5.85
N PRO A 48 -2.07 19.99 -6.18
CA PRO A 48 -3.11 20.62 -5.38
C PRO A 48 -4.31 19.69 -5.14
N MET A 49 -4.90 19.72 -3.95
CA MET A 49 -6.04 18.85 -3.59
C MET A 49 -7.34 19.17 -4.35
N ILE A 50 -7.39 20.32 -5.05
CA ILE A 50 -8.51 20.67 -5.94
C ILE A 50 -8.48 19.87 -7.25
N GLU A 51 -7.31 19.37 -7.64
CA GLU A 51 -7.17 18.55 -8.84
C GLU A 51 -7.78 17.17 -8.61
N ALA A 52 -8.46 16.66 -9.63
CA ALA A 52 -8.97 15.29 -9.59
C ALA A 52 -7.79 14.29 -9.48
N PRO A 53 -7.97 13.16 -8.78
CA PRO A 53 -6.94 12.11 -8.74
C PRO A 53 -6.51 11.68 -10.15
N GLY A 54 -5.20 11.55 -10.35
CA GLY A 54 -4.63 11.05 -11.59
C GLY A 54 -4.93 9.57 -11.80
N ARG A 55 -4.72 9.08 -13.03
CA ARG A 55 -4.72 7.62 -13.28
C ARG A 55 -3.64 6.97 -12.41
N PHE A 56 -3.93 5.82 -11.82
CA PHE A 56 -2.94 5.12 -11.01
C PHE A 56 -1.76 4.63 -11.86
N ASP A 57 -0.55 4.88 -11.38
CA ASP A 57 0.70 4.55 -12.07
C ASP A 57 0.83 3.02 -12.29
N PRO A 58 1.13 2.57 -13.52
CA PRO A 58 1.23 1.15 -13.83
C PRO A 58 2.42 0.45 -13.14
N VAL A 59 3.52 1.16 -12.84
CA VAL A 59 4.67 0.56 -12.17
C VAL A 59 4.36 0.32 -10.69
N CYS A 60 3.76 1.30 -10.02
CA CYS A 60 3.23 1.14 -8.67
C CYS A 60 2.28 -0.06 -8.58
N ARG A 61 1.42 -0.24 -9.60
CA ARG A 61 0.49 -1.38 -9.63
C ARG A 61 1.20 -2.73 -9.69
N VAL A 62 2.30 -2.82 -10.45
CA VAL A 62 3.09 -4.07 -10.54
C VAL A 62 3.80 -4.33 -9.22
N VAL A 63 4.49 -3.32 -8.67
CA VAL A 63 5.22 -3.44 -7.39
C VAL A 63 4.29 -3.89 -6.26
N LEU A 64 3.08 -3.36 -6.20
CA LEU A 64 2.10 -3.73 -5.18
C LEU A 64 1.47 -5.12 -5.38
N ARG A 65 1.49 -5.66 -6.61
CA ARG A 65 1.03 -7.03 -6.90
C ARG A 65 2.08 -8.08 -6.55
N ASP A 66 3.35 -7.76 -6.73
CA ASP A 66 4.49 -8.63 -6.39
C ASP A 66 4.89 -8.54 -4.90
N ALA A 67 4.20 -7.71 -4.11
CA ALA A 67 4.40 -7.68 -2.66
C ALA A 67 4.05 -9.07 -2.09
N PRO A 68 4.96 -9.70 -1.31
CA PRO A 68 4.72 -11.03 -0.79
C PRO A 68 3.46 -11.04 0.06
N GLU A 69 2.52 -11.95 -0.25
CA GLU A 69 1.35 -12.12 0.59
C GLU A 69 1.81 -12.45 2.01
N PRO A 70 1.24 -11.80 3.04
CA PRO A 70 1.58 -12.14 4.41
C PRO A 70 1.33 -13.63 4.61
N SER A 71 2.35 -14.37 5.04
CA SER A 71 2.25 -15.80 5.32
C SER A 71 1.29 -16.00 6.49
N VAL A 72 0.00 -16.07 6.22
CA VAL A 72 -1.01 -16.39 7.23
C VAL A 72 -0.82 -17.88 7.56
N PRO A 73 -0.52 -18.25 8.81
CA PRO A 73 -0.44 -19.65 9.18
C PRO A 73 -1.79 -20.31 8.88
N ARG A 74 -1.80 -21.30 7.99
CA ARG A 74 -2.99 -22.07 7.64
C ARG A 74 -3.48 -22.75 8.92
N GLN A 75 -4.47 -22.16 9.59
CA GLN A 75 -5.08 -22.80 10.76
C GLN A 75 -5.74 -24.09 10.29
N GLU A 76 -5.10 -25.21 10.57
CA GLU A 76 -5.67 -26.52 10.39
C GLU A 76 -6.92 -26.57 11.25
N ARG A 77 -8.09 -26.61 10.60
CA ARG A 77 -9.40 -26.62 11.25
C ARG A 77 -9.42 -27.86 12.15
N ARG A 78 -9.10 -27.69 13.42
CA ARG A 78 -9.16 -28.76 14.43
C ARG A 78 -10.63 -29.16 14.49
N ARG A 79 -10.99 -30.21 13.74
CA ARG A 79 -12.34 -30.77 13.73
C ARG A 79 -12.63 -31.20 15.16
N SER A 80 -13.36 -30.34 15.84
CA SER A 80 -14.04 -30.53 17.11
C SER A 80 -14.53 -31.98 17.24
N ARG A 81 -13.78 -32.79 18.00
CA ARG A 81 -14.15 -34.13 18.49
C ARG A 81 -15.31 -34.03 19.51
N TRP A 82 -16.39 -33.34 19.15
CA TRP A 82 -17.56 -33.11 20.00
C TRP A 82 -18.73 -34.05 19.67
N ARG A 83 -18.49 -35.15 18.96
CA ARG A 83 -19.47 -36.23 18.75
C ARG A 83 -18.98 -37.54 19.38
N THR A 84 -18.84 -37.58 20.69
CA THR A 84 -18.85 -38.85 21.44
C THR A 84 -19.20 -38.57 22.89
N ARG A 85 -20.50 -38.56 23.17
CA ARG A 85 -21.12 -38.90 24.46
C ARG A 85 -22.59 -39.19 24.16
N ARG A 86 -22.83 -40.42 23.70
CA ARG A 86 -24.10 -41.11 23.85
C ARG A 86 -24.08 -41.81 25.20
#